data_AF-A0A951AUP8-F1
#
_entry.id   AF-A0A951AUP8-F1
#
_cell.length_a   1.000
_cell.length_b   1.000
_cell.length_c   1.000
_cell.angle_alpha   90.00
_cell.angle_beta   90.00
_cell.angle_gamma   90.00
#
_symmetry.space_group_name_H-M   'P 1'
#
loop_
_entity.id
_entity.type
_entity.pdbx_description
1 polymer ?
#
loop_
_entity_poly.entity_id
_entity_poly.type
_entity_poly.pdbx_seq_one_letter_code
_entity_poly.pdbx_strand_id
1 'polypeptide(L)' 'MTNAEVYRFQCGHEQCRSQVFAPTKDDLEVLIAQHLKEVHSVNKVTDTLMSYIESTCVTVVPA' A
#
# COMPACT_ATOMS: atom_id res chain seq x y z
N MET A 1 19.68 -16.89 9.83
CA MET A 1 19.00 -16.57 8.56
C MET A 1 17.87 -15.64 8.92
N THR A 2 18.04 -14.33 8.72
CA THR A 2 16.93 -13.39 8.86
C THR A 2 16.09 -13.55 7.59
N ASN A 3 14.87 -14.07 7.70
CA ASN A 3 13.92 -13.99 6.60
C ASN A 3 13.77 -12.51 6.26
N ALA A 4 14.13 -12.10 5.05
CA ALA A 4 13.89 -10.74 4.63
C ALA A 4 12.37 -10.52 4.61
N GLU A 5 11.91 -9.40 5.15
CA GLU A 5 10.50 -9.03 5.18
C GLU A 5 10.22 -8.01 4.07
N VAL A 6 9.04 -8.09 3.47
CA VAL A 6 8.56 -7.15 2.45
C VAL A 6 7.19 -6.63 2.87
N TYR A 7 6.95 -5.34 2.64
CA TYR A 7 5.66 -4.73 2.86
C TYR A 7 4.76 -4.97 1.66
N ARG A 8 3.52 -5.38 1.90
CA ARG A 8 2.51 -5.62 0.88
C ARG A 8 1.30 -4.74 1.15
N PHE A 9 0.87 -3.98 0.14
CA PHE A 9 -0.44 -3.35 0.10
C PHE A 9 -1.39 -4.19 -0.75
N GLN A 10 -2.61 -4.41 -0.24
CA GLN A 10 -3.72 -4.97 -0.99
C GLN A 10 -4.86 -3.95 -1.00
N CYS A 11 -5.27 -3.51 -2.20
CA CYS A 11 -6.32 -2.50 -2.32
C CYS A 11 -7.65 -3.02 -1.71
N GLY A 12 -8.22 -2.23 -0.80
CA GLY A 12 -9.49 -2.54 -0.12
C GLY A 12 -10.73 -2.33 -0.99
N HIS A 13 -10.61 -1.74 -2.18
CA HIS A 13 -11.73 -1.61 -3.10
C HIS A 13 -12.01 -2.98 -3.74
N GLU A 14 -13.19 -3.54 -3.48
CA GLU A 14 -13.61 -4.91 -3.86
C GLU A 14 -13.34 -5.29 -5.33
N GLN A 15 -13.49 -4.32 -6.23
CA GLN A 15 -13.31 -4.51 -7.67
C GLN A 15 -11.87 -4.33 -8.16
N CYS A 16 -11.02 -3.63 -7.39
CA CYS A 16 -9.65 -3.31 -7.81
C CYS A 16 -8.71 -4.51 -7.66
N ARG A 17 -8.72 -5.16 -6.48
CA ARG A 17 -7.92 -6.34 -6.12
C ARG A 17 -6.41 -6.23 -6.37
N SER A 18 -5.91 -5.02 -6.67
CA SER A 18 -4.50 -4.78 -6.96
C SER A 18 -3.65 -4.99 -5.72
N GLN A 19 -2.43 -5.47 -5.92
CA GLN A 19 -1.43 -5.63 -4.89
C GLN A 19 -0.12 -4.99 -5.34
N VAL A 20 0.57 -4.33 -4.41
CA VAL A 20 1.93 -3.84 -4.63
C VAL A 20 2.81 -4.22 -3.45
N PHE A 21 4.10 -4.38 -3.71
CA PHE A 21 5.09 -4.82 -2.74
C PHE A 21 6.25 -3.84 -2.73
N ALA A 22 6.82 -3.59 -1.57
CA ALA A 22 7.99 -2.74 -1.43
C ALA A 22 8.88 -3.20 -0.25
N PRO A 23 10.21 -3.01 -0.37
CA PRO A 23 11.15 -3.43 0.67
C PRO A 23 11.05 -2.57 1.94
N THR A 24 10.54 -1.35 1.83
CA THR A 24 10.33 -0.44 2.96
C THR A 24 8.90 0.10 2.99
N LYS A 25 8.48 0.60 4.15
CA LYS A 25 7.18 1.24 4.32
C LYS A 25 7.06 2.52 3.49
N ASP A 26 8.10 3.35 3.50
CA ASP A 26 8.15 4.62 2.75
C ASP A 26 8.02 4.38 1.24
N ASP A 27 8.71 3.35 0.70
CA ASP A 27 8.57 2.95 -0.69
C ASP A 27 7.14 2.49 -1.01
N LEU A 28 6.51 1.75 -0.08
CA LEU A 28 5.13 1.31 -0.23
C LEU A 28 4.15 2.49 -0.25
N GLU A 29 4.33 3.48 0.63
CA GLU A 29 3.47 4.68 0.70
C GLU A 29 3.48 5.46 -0.62
N VAL A 30 4.64 5.58 -1.27
CA VAL A 30 4.76 6.17 -2.61
C VAL A 30 3.94 5.39 -3.63
N LEU A 31 4.06 4.05 -3.64
CA LEU A 31 3.31 3.18 -4.56
C LEU A 31 1.79 3.22 -4.29
N ILE A 32 1.37 3.26 -3.01
CA ILE A 32 -0.03 3.42 -2.62
C ILE A 32 -0.56 4.76 -3.14
N ALA A 33 0.17 5.86 -2.90
CA ALA A 33 -0.27 7.19 -3.32
C ALA A 33 -0.42 7.27 -4.85
N GLN A 34 0.53 6.69 -5.59
CA GLN A 34 0.45 6.58 -7.04
C GLN A 34 -0.75 5.74 -7.48
N HIS A 35 -0.96 4.56 -6.88
CA HIS A 35 -2.08 3.69 -7.18
C HIS A 35 -3.43 4.40 -6.98
N LEU A 36 -3.61 5.07 -5.85
CA LEU A 36 -4.84 5.82 -5.54
C LEU A 36 -5.10 6.93 -6.57
N LYS A 37 -4.06 7.61 -7.03
CA LYS A 37 -4.16 8.65 -8.06
C LYS A 37 -4.51 8.07 -9.43
N GLU A 38 -3.80 7.04 -9.88
CA GLU A 38 -3.91 6.53 -11.24
C GLU A 38 -5.11 5.60 -11.43
N VAL A 39 -5.43 4.77 -10.44
CA VAL A 39 -6.50 3.75 -10.54
C VAL A 39 -7.81 4.25 -9.95
N HIS A 40 -7.75 5.07 -8.90
CA HIS A 40 -8.94 5.55 -8.18
C HIS A 40 -9.19 7.06 -8.33
N SER A 41 -8.39 7.77 -9.14
CA SER A 41 -8.53 9.23 -9.37
C SER A 41 -8.53 10.05 -8.07
N VAL A 42 -7.87 9.56 -7.03
CA VAL A 42 -7.71 10.28 -5.75
C VAL A 42 -6.58 11.28 -5.91
N ASN A 43 -6.94 12.53 -6.19
CA ASN A 43 -5.96 13.59 -6.49
C ASN A 43 -5.11 14.01 -5.29
N LYS A 44 -5.63 13.85 -4.06
CA LYS A 44 -4.93 14.18 -2.82
C LYS A 44 -5.11 13.04 -1.82
N VAL A 45 -4.01 12.38 -1.51
CA VAL A 45 -3.95 11.41 -0.42
C VAL A 45 -3.59 12.18 0.84
N THR A 46 -4.54 12.30 1.77
CA THR A 46 -4.30 12.95 3.06
C THR A 46 -3.61 11.99 4.02
N ASP A 47 -2.93 12.52 5.04
CA ASP A 47 -2.30 11.71 6.07
C ASP A 47 -3.31 10.77 6.75
N THR A 48 -4.53 11.26 7.02
CA THR A 48 -5.61 10.44 7.58
C THR A 48 -5.99 9.27 6.67
N LEU A 49 -6.07 9.49 5.35
CA LEU A 49 -6.37 8.43 4.40
C LEU A 49 -5.21 7.43 4.34
N MET A 50 -3.97 7.91 4.33
CA MET A 50 -2.79 7.03 4.31
C MET A 50 -2.72 6.17 5.57
N SER A 51 -2.85 6.77 6.76
CA SER A 51 -2.86 6.03 8.03
C SER A 51 -3.98 4.99 8.11
N TYR A 52 -5.18 5.32 7.59
CA TYR A 52 -6.26 4.34 7.51
C TYR A 52 -5.88 3.16 6.61
N ILE A 53 -5.39 3.44 5.40
CA ILE A 53 -4.96 2.42 4.44
C ILE A 53 -3.84 1.53 5.01
N GLU A 54 -2.86 2.12 5.67
CA GLU A 54 -1.81 1.35 6.35
C GLU A 54 -2.38 0.38 7.37
N SER A 55 -3.34 0.83 8.18
CA SER A 55 -3.92 0.00 9.24
C SER A 55 -4.82 -1.14 8.74
N THR A 56 -5.41 -1.01 7.55
CA THR A 56 -6.43 -1.96 7.05
C THR A 56 -5.99 -2.76 5.84
N CYS A 57 -5.04 -2.24 5.05
CA CYS A 57 -4.72 -2.76 3.72
C CYS A 57 -3.24 -3.14 3.56
N VAL A 58 -2.40 -2.88 4.56
CA VAL A 58 -0.97 -3.20 4.53
C VAL A 58 -0.65 -4.35 5.47
N THR A 59 0.18 -5.27 5.00
CA THR A 59 0.68 -6.42 5.77
C THR A 59 2.17 -6.63 5.49
N VAL A 60 2.93 -7.10 6.48
CA VAL A 60 4.32 -7.54 6.28
C VAL A 60 4.31 -9.03 5.98
N VAL A 61 5.03 -9.45 4.94
CA VAL A 61 5.15 -10.86 4.54
C VAL A 61 6.62 -11.24 4.34
N PRO A 62 6.97 -12.54 4.42
CA PRO A 62 8.31 -13.00 4.03
C PRO A 62 8.57 -12.68 2.56
N ALA A 63 9.79 -12.21 2.25
CA ALA A 63 10.28 -12.00 0.89
C ALA A 63 10.61 -13.31 0.16
#